data_AF-A0A093ZP67-F1
#
_entry.id   AF-A0A093ZP67-F1
#
_cell.length_a   1.000
_cell.length_b   1.000
_cell.length_c   1.000
_cell.angle_alpha   90.00
_cell.angle_beta   90.00
_cell.angle_gamma   90.00
#
_symmetry.space_group_name_H-M   'P 1'
#
loop_
_entity.id
_entity.type
_entity.pdbx_description
1 polymer ?
#
loop_
_entity_poly.entity_id
_entity_poly.type
_entity_poly.pdbx_seq_one_letter_code
_entity_poly.pdbx_strand_id
1 'polypeptide(L)'
;MERAGPAFIKLGQWAASRSDIFPTQMCEMMSQLHSNAPAHSLNDTKRIICRAFDGRPFEDIFEEFEEKPLGVGAIAQVYKAKLKPDLAVPGDPDLADHLEFRKTVRHNVDTLIKKTPQRVPSSYVAIKVLHPGVERLVRRDLWIMGFFATILNAIPTIEWLSLPDEVSQFASMMRLQLDLRIEATNLLLFRRHFADRTTAWFPYPHTAFTTRQVLVEEFAQGIPLADFMENGGGVFQEA
;
A
#
# COMPACT_ATOMS: atom_id res chain seq x y z
N MET A 1 -12.92 -5.16 23.18
CA MET A 1 -11.92 -5.97 22.44
C MET A 1 -10.97 -5.06 21.63
N GLU A 2 -10.61 -3.89 22.18
CA GLU A 2 -9.94 -2.77 21.50
C GLU A 2 -8.40 -2.86 21.49
N ARG A 3 -7.84 -4.05 21.73
CA ARG A 3 -6.38 -4.25 21.90
C ARG A 3 -5.81 -5.38 21.04
N ALA A 4 -6.55 -5.85 20.03
CA ALA A 4 -6.02 -6.81 19.07
C ALA A 4 -4.90 -6.16 18.25
N GLY A 5 -3.73 -6.81 18.18
CA GLY A 5 -2.59 -6.29 17.46
C GLY A 5 -2.77 -6.34 15.93
N PRO A 6 -1.87 -5.68 15.16
CA PRO A 6 -1.96 -5.57 13.70
C PRO A 6 -2.21 -6.88 12.96
N ALA A 7 -1.57 -7.97 13.41
CA ALA A 7 -1.73 -9.25 12.74
C ALA A 7 -3.10 -9.88 13.04
N PHE A 8 -3.71 -9.65 14.20
CA PHE A 8 -5.06 -10.15 14.49
C PHE A 8 -6.13 -9.43 13.65
N ILE A 9 -5.98 -8.11 13.44
CA ILE A 9 -6.85 -7.34 12.54
C ILE A 9 -6.75 -7.91 11.11
N LYS A 10 -5.52 -8.16 10.64
CA LYS A 10 -5.28 -8.73 9.31
C LYS A 10 -5.72 -10.20 9.19
N LEU A 11 -5.66 -10.96 10.28
CA LEU A 11 -6.14 -12.33 10.32
C LEU A 11 -7.65 -12.40 10.10
N GLY A 12 -8.42 -11.49 10.71
CA GLY A 12 -9.87 -11.40 10.47
C GLY A 12 -10.18 -11.15 8.99
N GLN A 13 -9.47 -10.21 8.34
CA GLN A 13 -9.62 -9.95 6.91
C GLN A 13 -9.26 -11.16 6.05
N TRP A 14 -8.15 -11.84 6.37
CA TRP A 14 -7.69 -13.00 5.63
C TRP A 14 -8.63 -14.21 5.79
N ALA A 15 -9.10 -14.47 7.02
CA ALA A 15 -10.04 -15.54 7.30
C ALA A 15 -11.42 -15.28 6.68
N ALA A 16 -11.89 -14.03 6.68
CA ALA A 16 -13.15 -13.66 6.02
C ALA A 16 -13.13 -13.91 4.51
N SER A 17 -11.96 -13.87 3.87
CA SER A 17 -11.80 -14.22 2.45
C SER A 17 -11.70 -15.73 2.17
N ARG A 18 -11.61 -16.56 3.21
CA ARG A 18 -11.45 -18.03 3.14
C ARG A 18 -12.72 -18.75 3.59
N SER A 19 -13.83 -18.48 2.91
CA SER A 19 -15.12 -19.16 3.12
C SER A 19 -15.09 -20.65 2.78
N ASP A 20 -14.02 -21.12 2.13
CA ASP A 20 -13.70 -22.53 1.89
C ASP A 20 -13.20 -23.26 3.16
N ILE A 21 -12.63 -22.51 4.12
CA ILE A 21 -12.07 -23.06 5.36
C ILE A 21 -12.96 -22.74 6.57
N PHE A 22 -13.51 -21.53 6.65
CA PHE A 22 -14.25 -21.07 7.82
C PHE A 22 -15.75 -21.04 7.57
N PRO A 23 -16.59 -21.43 8.56
CA PRO A 23 -18.04 -21.31 8.44
C PRO A 23 -18.46 -19.86 8.15
N THR A 24 -19.48 -19.66 7.32
CA THR A 24 -19.93 -18.32 6.90
C THR A 24 -20.23 -17.39 8.08
N GLN A 25 -20.83 -17.92 9.16
CA GLN A 25 -21.10 -17.18 10.40
C GLN A 25 -19.82 -16.71 11.10
N MET A 26 -18.73 -17.48 11.01
CA MET A 26 -17.42 -17.11 11.53
C MET A 26 -16.76 -16.04 10.65
N CYS A 27 -16.87 -16.17 9.32
CA CYS A 27 -16.41 -15.15 8.38
C CYS A 27 -17.14 -13.82 8.57
N GLU A 28 -18.44 -13.83 8.81
CA GLU A 28 -19.23 -12.63 9.10
C GLU A 28 -18.81 -11.99 10.43
N MET A 29 -18.62 -12.78 11.48
CA MET A 29 -18.12 -12.30 12.78
C MET A 29 -16.68 -11.75 12.67
N MET A 30 -15.85 -12.37 11.83
CA MET A 30 -14.50 -11.91 11.53
C MET A 30 -14.45 -10.70 10.59
N SER A 31 -15.44 -10.53 9.72
CA SER A 31 -15.61 -9.34 8.90
C SER A 31 -16.06 -8.14 9.74
N GLN A 32 -16.80 -8.39 10.84
CA GLN A 32 -17.19 -7.35 11.81
C GLN A 32 -16.02 -6.89 12.71
N LEU A 33 -14.85 -7.55 12.68
CA LEU A 33 -13.61 -7.03 13.26
C LEU A 33 -13.12 -5.84 12.41
N HIS A 34 -13.83 -4.71 12.54
CA HIS A 34 -13.51 -3.48 11.84
C HIS A 34 -12.25 -2.81 12.41
N SER A 35 -11.53 -2.21 11.46
CA SER A 35 -10.26 -1.52 11.59
C SER A 35 -10.37 -0.20 12.35
N ASN A 36 -10.01 -0.20 13.63
CA ASN A 36 -9.56 1.00 14.33
C ASN A 36 -8.16 0.75 14.89
N ALA A 37 -7.18 0.63 14.00
CA ALA A 37 -5.79 0.75 14.41
C ALA A 37 -5.54 2.22 14.81
N PRO A 38 -5.04 2.49 16.03
CA PRO A 38 -4.76 3.86 16.43
C PRO A 38 -3.68 4.44 15.52
N ALA A 39 -3.89 5.67 15.05
CA ALA A 39 -2.86 6.41 14.35
C ALA A 39 -1.64 6.58 15.25
N HIS A 40 -0.44 6.41 14.68
CA HIS A 40 0.78 6.79 15.39
C HIS A 40 0.98 8.30 15.34
N SER A 41 1.83 8.83 16.23
CA SER A 41 2.04 10.27 16.36
C SER A 41 2.60 10.88 15.07
N LEU A 42 2.15 12.09 14.71
CA LEU A 42 2.71 12.81 13.56
C LEU A 42 4.23 13.02 13.71
N ASN A 43 4.74 13.16 14.93
CA ASN A 43 6.18 13.29 15.18
C ASN A 43 6.95 12.03 14.74
N ASP A 44 6.41 10.84 14.99
CA ASP A 44 7.01 9.61 14.50
C ASP A 44 6.96 9.54 12.98
N THR A 45 5.85 9.97 12.35
CA THR A 45 5.73 10.11 10.89
C THR A 45 6.84 11.01 10.33
N LYS A 46 6.95 12.25 10.84
CA LYS A 46 7.94 13.24 10.38
C LYS A 46 9.36 12.66 10.50
N ARG A 47 9.68 12.02 11.62
CA ARG A 47 10.99 11.38 11.84
C ARG A 47 11.27 10.24 10.85
N ILE A 48 10.30 9.38 10.57
CA ILE A 48 10.45 8.25 9.65
C ILE A 48 10.61 8.78 8.20
N ILE A 49 9.83 9.79 7.82
CA ILE A 49 9.93 10.44 6.51
C ILE A 49 11.30 11.11 6.35
N CYS A 50 11.75 11.95 7.29
CA CYS A 50 13.07 12.59 7.20
C CYS A 50 14.20 11.59 6.97
N ARG A 51 14.16 10.43 7.64
CA ARG A 51 15.15 9.37 7.42
C ARG A 51 15.10 8.76 6.02
N ALA A 52 13.92 8.64 5.43
CA ALA A 52 13.75 8.13 4.06
C ALA A 52 14.24 9.13 2.99
N PHE A 53 14.23 10.43 3.30
CA PHE A 53 14.74 11.50 2.45
C PHE A 53 16.17 11.90 2.84
N ASP A 54 17.05 10.92 3.08
CA ASP A 54 18.47 11.12 3.42
C ASP A 54 18.74 12.05 4.62
N GLY A 55 17.80 12.10 5.57
CA GLY A 55 17.92 12.94 6.76
C GLY A 55 17.55 14.41 6.56
N ARG A 56 16.97 14.79 5.42
CA ARG A 56 16.53 16.17 5.16
C ARG A 56 15.53 16.67 6.23
N PRO A 57 15.59 17.95 6.63
CA PRO A 57 14.57 18.56 7.47
C PRO A 57 13.17 18.42 6.84
N PHE A 58 12.15 18.18 7.65
CA PHE A 58 10.79 17.94 7.15
C PHE A 58 10.25 19.08 6.26
N GLU A 59 10.52 20.32 6.67
CA GLU A 59 10.14 21.56 5.97
C GLU A 59 10.83 21.72 4.61
N ASP A 60 11.91 20.97 4.37
CA ASP A 60 12.66 20.98 3.12
C ASP A 60 12.19 19.93 2.12
N ILE A 61 11.26 19.07 2.50
CA ILE A 61 10.79 17.96 1.66
C ILE A 61 9.51 18.32 0.90
N PHE A 62 8.58 19.01 1.56
CA PHE A 62 7.24 19.26 1.04
C PHE A 62 6.95 20.75 0.86
N GLU A 63 6.20 21.09 -0.18
CA GLU A 63 5.52 22.39 -0.29
C GLU A 63 4.24 22.40 0.57
N GLU A 64 3.52 21.27 0.57
CA GLU A 64 2.27 21.07 1.29
C GLU A 64 2.29 19.67 1.91
N PHE A 65 1.86 19.55 3.18
CA PHE A 65 1.69 18.25 3.83
C PHE A 65 0.41 18.26 4.66
N GLU A 66 -0.50 17.33 4.37
CA GLU A 66 -1.73 17.17 5.15
C GLU A 66 -1.41 16.42 6.44
N GLU A 67 -1.45 17.11 7.59
CA GLU A 67 -1.06 16.51 8.88
C GLU A 67 -2.03 15.43 9.37
N LYS A 68 -3.27 15.44 8.87
CA LYS A 68 -4.24 14.37 9.10
C LYS A 68 -3.99 13.24 8.11
N PRO A 69 -3.85 11.98 8.55
CA PRO A 69 -3.71 10.87 7.62
C PRO A 69 -4.98 10.72 6.79
N LEU A 70 -4.81 10.49 5.48
CA LEU A 70 -5.89 10.12 4.55
C LEU A 70 -6.55 8.80 4.96
N GLY A 71 -5.76 7.89 5.52
CA GLY A 71 -6.23 6.59 5.99
C GLY A 71 -5.25 5.95 6.95
N VAL A 72 -5.79 5.17 7.89
CA VAL A 72 -5.02 4.43 8.88
C VAL A 72 -5.34 2.94 8.70
N GLY A 73 -4.34 2.17 8.31
CA GLY A 73 -4.42 0.73 8.15
C GLY A 73 -3.83 -0.02 9.34
N ALA A 74 -3.88 -1.35 9.31
CA ALA A 74 -3.39 -2.18 10.41
C ALA A 74 -1.88 -2.01 10.69
N ILE A 75 -1.07 -1.77 9.66
CA ILE A 75 0.39 -1.74 9.77
C ILE A 75 1.02 -0.40 9.37
N ALA A 76 0.25 0.50 8.78
CA ALA A 76 0.72 1.75 8.20
C ALA A 76 -0.40 2.77 8.12
N GLN A 77 -0.05 4.05 8.04
CA GLN A 77 -0.98 5.12 7.72
C GLN A 77 -0.49 5.92 6.50
N VAL A 78 -1.43 6.51 5.77
CA VAL A 78 -1.18 7.18 4.49
C VAL A 78 -1.45 8.66 4.64
N TYR A 79 -0.58 9.48 4.06
CA TYR A 79 -0.65 10.94 4.04
C TYR A 79 -0.70 11.47 2.62
N LYS A 80 -1.37 12.61 2.44
CA LYS A 80 -1.30 13.40 1.21
C LYS A 80 -0.23 14.48 1.37
N ALA A 81 0.60 14.66 0.36
CA ALA A 81 1.56 15.75 0.35
C ALA A 81 1.84 16.23 -1.09
N LYS A 82 2.53 17.36 -1.19
CA LYS A 82 3.09 17.89 -2.42
C LYS A 82 4.59 18.05 -2.24
N LEU A 83 5.38 17.34 -3.04
CA LEU A 83 6.84 17.41 -2.98
C LEU A 83 7.35 18.75 -3.50
N LYS A 84 8.48 19.22 -2.97
CA LYS A 84 9.22 20.33 -3.59
C LYS A 84 9.71 19.95 -4.99
N PRO A 85 9.86 20.91 -5.92
CA PRO A 85 10.10 20.62 -7.34
C PRO A 85 11.40 19.84 -7.60
N ASP A 86 12.42 20.02 -6.77
CA ASP A 86 13.70 19.30 -6.83
C ASP A 86 13.58 17.82 -6.44
N LEU A 87 12.52 17.44 -5.71
CA LEU A 87 12.25 16.09 -5.24
C LEU A 87 11.12 15.40 -6.02
N ALA A 88 10.37 16.15 -6.83
CA ALA A 88 9.17 15.67 -7.53
C ALA A 88 9.45 14.79 -8.78
N VAL A 89 10.71 14.50 -9.12
CA VAL A 89 11.06 13.63 -10.26
C VAL A 89 10.90 12.16 -9.84
N PRO A 90 10.01 11.36 -10.44
CA PRO A 90 9.91 9.95 -10.06
C PRO A 90 11.12 9.18 -10.56
N GLY A 91 11.65 8.31 -9.69
CA GLY A 91 12.74 7.40 -10.02
C GLY A 91 12.29 6.19 -10.84
N ASP A 92 11.50 6.42 -11.90
CA ASP A 92 11.20 5.39 -12.90
C ASP A 92 12.34 5.38 -13.93
N PRO A 93 13.14 4.29 -14.01
CA PRO A 93 14.24 4.18 -14.98
C PRO A 93 13.77 4.38 -16.43
N ASP A 94 12.55 3.94 -16.73
CA ASP A 94 11.97 4.04 -18.07
C ASP A 94 11.62 5.52 -18.41
N LEU A 95 11.40 6.37 -17.40
CA LEU A 95 11.17 7.80 -17.57
C LEU A 95 12.49 8.58 -17.76
N ALA A 96 13.58 8.13 -17.11
CA ALA A 96 14.91 8.74 -17.24
C ALA A 96 15.47 8.59 -18.66
N ASP A 97 15.36 7.40 -19.26
CA ASP A 97 15.76 7.15 -20.66
C ASP A 97 14.97 8.01 -21.65
N HIS A 98 13.68 8.25 -21.39
CA HIS A 98 12.84 9.08 -22.26
C HIS A 98 13.08 10.59 -22.10
N LEU A 99 13.43 11.08 -20.91
CA LEU A 99 13.79 12.49 -20.69
C LEU A 99 15.11 12.85 -21.40
N GLU A 100 16.10 11.96 -21.38
CA GLU A 100 17.35 12.09 -22.14
C GLU A 100 17.11 11.97 -23.65
N PHE A 101 16.22 11.05 -24.08
CA PHE A 101 15.81 10.93 -25.48
C PHE A 101 15.11 12.21 -25.98
N ARG A 102 14.25 12.85 -25.20
CA ARG A 102 13.58 14.12 -25.57
C ARG A 102 14.55 15.30 -25.71
N LYS A 103 15.60 15.39 -24.87
CA LYS A 103 16.65 16.40 -25.04
C LYS A 103 17.37 16.22 -26.38
N THR A 104 17.63 14.98 -26.77
CA THR A 104 18.33 14.62 -28.00
C THR A 104 17.46 14.80 -29.25
N VAL A 105 16.17 14.42 -29.18
CA VAL A 105 15.22 14.53 -30.31
C VAL A 105 14.76 15.97 -30.57
N ARG A 106 14.76 16.87 -29.56
CA ARG A 106 14.50 18.30 -29.79
C ARG A 106 15.47 18.95 -30.79
N HIS A 107 16.63 18.33 -31.04
CA HIS A 107 17.56 18.83 -32.05
C HIS A 107 17.27 18.30 -33.46
N ASN A 108 16.51 17.22 -33.62
CA ASN A 108 16.32 16.56 -34.91
C ASN A 108 14.89 16.02 -35.09
N VAL A 109 14.09 16.77 -35.87
CA VAL A 109 12.93 16.37 -36.69
C VAL A 109 11.56 16.16 -36.00
N ASP A 110 10.58 16.92 -36.49
CA ASP A 110 9.13 16.69 -36.41
C ASP A 110 8.79 15.32 -37.02
N THR A 111 8.58 14.32 -36.18
CA THR A 111 7.83 13.12 -36.55
C THR A 111 6.68 12.95 -35.58
N LEU A 112 5.46 12.96 -36.13
CA LEU A 112 4.20 12.72 -35.44
C LEU A 112 4.14 11.28 -34.90
N ILE A 113 4.85 11.02 -33.81
CA ILE A 113 4.64 9.83 -33.01
C ILE A 113 3.36 10.08 -32.19
N LYS A 114 2.24 9.60 -32.72
CA LYS A 114 0.96 9.51 -32.01
C LYS A 114 1.04 8.39 -30.94
N LYS A 115 2.01 8.48 -30.03
CA LYS A 115 1.98 7.73 -28.77
C LYS A 115 1.01 8.47 -27.85
N THR A 116 0.10 7.73 -27.23
CA THR A 116 -0.74 8.21 -26.12
C THR A 116 0.08 9.13 -25.22
N PRO A 117 -0.40 10.33 -24.85
CA PRO A 117 0.41 11.28 -24.09
C PRO A 117 0.93 10.58 -22.83
N GLN A 118 2.25 10.30 -22.79
CA GLN A 118 2.91 9.78 -21.60
C GLN A 118 2.71 10.82 -20.50
N ARG A 119 1.84 10.48 -19.54
CA ARG A 119 1.39 11.38 -18.47
C ARG A 119 2.59 11.83 -17.64
N VAL A 120 2.72 13.15 -17.49
CA VAL A 120 3.68 13.75 -16.59
C VAL A 120 3.26 13.43 -15.15
N PRO A 121 4.13 12.83 -14.33
CA PRO A 121 3.85 12.55 -12.94
C PRO A 121 3.46 13.82 -12.17
N SER A 122 2.41 13.74 -11.37
CA SER A 122 2.01 14.84 -10.48
C SER A 122 3.06 15.06 -9.37
N SER A 123 3.22 16.32 -8.92
CA SER A 123 3.99 16.64 -7.71
C SER A 123 3.27 16.24 -6.42
N TYR A 124 1.96 15.93 -6.50
CA TYR A 124 1.20 15.39 -5.39
C TYR A 124 1.49 13.91 -5.21
N VAL A 125 1.77 13.53 -3.97
CA VAL A 125 2.13 12.16 -3.58
C VAL A 125 1.27 11.62 -2.45
N ALA A 126 1.06 10.32 -2.47
CA ALA A 126 0.63 9.55 -1.30
C ALA A 126 1.89 9.02 -0.59
N ILE A 127 1.95 9.20 0.73
CA ILE A 127 3.07 8.76 1.55
C ILE A 127 2.57 7.78 2.59
N LYS A 128 2.92 6.51 2.41
CA LYS A 128 2.55 5.44 3.31
C LYS A 128 3.69 5.19 4.29
N VAL A 129 3.39 5.27 5.58
CA VAL A 129 4.36 5.17 6.67
C VAL A 129 3.97 4.03 7.60
N LEU A 130 4.87 3.04 7.76
CA LEU A 130 4.66 1.94 8.70
C LEU A 130 4.55 2.44 10.14
N HIS A 131 3.66 1.86 10.93
CA HIS A 131 3.57 2.19 12.36
C HIS A 131 4.90 1.89 13.08
N PRO A 132 5.37 2.77 13.98
CA PRO A 132 6.57 2.52 14.76
C PRO A 132 6.49 1.20 15.54
N GLY A 133 7.50 0.34 15.39
CA GLY A 133 7.57 -0.94 16.09
C GLY A 133 6.58 -2.01 15.59
N VAL A 134 5.88 -1.79 14.48
CA VAL A 134 4.89 -2.73 13.94
C VAL A 134 5.45 -4.12 13.68
N GLU A 135 6.71 -4.23 13.25
CA GLU A 135 7.37 -5.53 13.05
C GLU A 135 7.39 -6.37 14.33
N ARG A 136 7.66 -5.75 15.47
CA ARG A 136 7.70 -6.43 16.77
C ARG A 136 6.30 -6.88 17.19
N LEU A 137 5.29 -6.05 16.94
CA LEU A 137 3.89 -6.38 17.22
C LEU A 137 3.44 -7.56 16.36
N VAL A 138 3.66 -7.50 15.03
CA VAL A 138 3.33 -8.59 14.12
C VAL A 138 4.06 -9.87 14.50
N ARG A 139 5.35 -9.82 14.84
CA ARG A 139 6.11 -11.00 15.30
C ARG A 139 5.51 -11.63 16.55
N ARG A 140 5.15 -10.82 17.55
CA ARG A 140 4.50 -11.29 18.78
C ARG A 140 3.15 -11.94 18.47
N ASP A 141 2.33 -11.27 17.67
CA ASP A 141 1.01 -11.76 17.33
C ASP A 141 1.08 -13.10 16.57
N LEU A 142 1.99 -13.22 15.59
CA LEU A 142 2.21 -14.48 14.86
C LEU A 142 2.72 -15.61 15.76
N TRP A 143 3.54 -15.29 16.76
CA TRP A 143 3.98 -16.29 17.75
C TRP A 143 2.81 -16.80 18.59
N ILE A 144 1.94 -15.89 19.06
CA ILE A 144 0.73 -16.25 19.80
C ILE A 144 -0.18 -17.13 18.94
N MET A 145 -0.38 -16.76 17.67
CA MET A 145 -1.18 -17.57 16.73
C MET A 145 -0.59 -18.96 16.54
N GLY A 146 0.72 -19.08 16.32
CA GLY A 146 1.38 -20.38 16.14
C GLY A 146 1.25 -21.29 17.37
N PHE A 147 1.35 -20.71 18.57
CA PHE A 147 1.13 -21.43 19.82
C PHE A 147 -0.29 -22.01 19.90
N PHE A 148 -1.32 -21.17 19.68
CA PHE A 148 -2.71 -21.63 19.75
C PHE A 148 -3.08 -22.56 18.58
N ALA A 149 -2.56 -22.34 17.39
CA ALA A 149 -2.76 -23.24 16.25
C ALA A 149 -2.25 -24.65 16.55
N THR A 150 -1.09 -24.77 17.20
CA THR A 150 -0.54 -26.07 17.62
C THR A 150 -1.42 -26.75 18.67
N ILE A 151 -1.95 -26.01 19.64
CA ILE A 151 -2.86 -26.54 20.67
C ILE A 151 -4.18 -27.00 20.06
N LEU A 152 -4.80 -26.17 19.22
CA LEU A 152 -6.09 -26.49 18.61
C LEU A 152 -5.99 -27.66 17.63
N ASN A 153 -4.87 -27.78 16.91
CA ASN A 153 -4.64 -28.90 16.00
C ASN A 153 -4.46 -30.24 16.73
N ALA A 154 -4.19 -30.25 18.04
CA ALA A 154 -4.17 -31.46 18.84
C ALA A 154 -5.59 -32.01 19.15
N ILE A 155 -6.65 -31.26 18.82
CA ILE A 155 -8.04 -31.68 18.98
C ILE A 155 -8.47 -32.48 17.72
N PRO A 156 -8.87 -33.76 17.84
CA PRO A 156 -9.17 -34.63 16.69
C PRO A 156 -10.23 -34.09 15.71
N THR A 157 -11.12 -33.21 16.18
CA THR A 157 -12.18 -32.62 15.36
C THR A 157 -11.71 -31.44 14.48
N ILE A 158 -10.50 -30.91 14.72
CA ILE A 158 -9.98 -29.67 14.12
C ILE A 158 -8.76 -29.93 13.21
N GLU A 159 -8.14 -31.11 13.29
CA GLU A 159 -6.94 -31.49 12.52
C GLU A 159 -7.11 -31.28 11.00
N TRP A 160 -8.31 -31.50 10.45
CA TRP A 160 -8.60 -31.30 9.03
C TRP A 160 -8.42 -29.85 8.54
N LEU A 161 -8.42 -28.87 9.44
CA LEU A 161 -8.21 -27.45 9.10
C LEU A 161 -6.74 -27.08 8.92
N SER A 162 -5.79 -27.94 9.32
CA SER A 162 -4.34 -27.70 9.20
C SER A 162 -3.91 -26.30 9.68
N LEU A 163 -4.44 -25.89 10.84
CA LEU A 163 -4.27 -24.52 11.37
C LEU A 163 -2.81 -24.03 11.44
N PRO A 164 -1.80 -24.87 11.77
CA PRO A 164 -0.40 -24.43 11.75
C PRO A 164 0.07 -23.99 10.36
N ASP A 165 -0.36 -24.68 9.30
CA ASP A 165 0.00 -24.35 7.92
C ASP A 165 -0.67 -23.05 7.48
N GLU A 166 -1.94 -22.88 7.83
CA GLU A 166 -2.69 -21.65 7.57
C GLU A 166 -2.06 -20.44 8.30
N VAL A 167 -1.63 -20.60 9.55
CA VAL A 167 -0.87 -19.56 10.27
C VAL A 167 0.47 -19.28 9.58
N SER A 168 1.15 -20.29 9.05
CA SER A 168 2.41 -20.12 8.30
C SER A 168 2.22 -19.32 7.01
N GLN A 169 1.15 -19.61 6.25
CA GLN A 169 0.78 -18.86 5.05
C GLN A 169 0.44 -17.41 5.39
N PHE A 170 -0.42 -17.20 6.40
CA PHE A 170 -0.77 -15.88 6.90
C PHE A 170 0.47 -15.11 7.38
N ALA A 171 1.38 -15.76 8.10
CA ALA A 171 2.63 -15.18 8.56
C ALA A 171 3.52 -14.72 7.39
N SER A 172 3.57 -15.50 6.31
CA SER A 172 4.32 -15.14 5.10
C SER A 172 3.73 -13.91 4.43
N MET A 173 2.40 -13.86 4.27
CA MET A 173 1.68 -12.68 3.75
C MET A 173 1.94 -11.44 4.62
N MET A 174 1.85 -11.57 5.95
CA MET A 174 2.08 -10.46 6.88
C MET A 174 3.50 -9.92 6.81
N ARG A 175 4.51 -10.78 6.66
CA ARG A 175 5.91 -10.36 6.53
C ARG A 175 6.17 -9.57 5.24
N LEU A 176 5.51 -9.91 4.14
CA LEU A 176 5.63 -9.16 2.88
C LEU A 176 5.11 -7.73 3.01
N GLN A 177 4.11 -7.49 3.86
CA GLN A 177 3.56 -6.15 4.09
C GLN A 177 4.48 -5.25 4.96
N LEU A 178 5.51 -5.81 5.61
CA LEU A 178 6.44 -5.07 6.46
C LEU A 178 7.64 -4.46 5.70
N ASP A 179 7.71 -4.64 4.38
CA ASP A 179 8.70 -4.00 3.52
C ASP A 179 8.02 -3.29 2.36
N LEU A 180 7.83 -1.99 2.50
CA LEU A 180 7.13 -1.17 1.51
C LEU A 180 7.88 -1.05 0.16
N ARG A 181 9.15 -1.48 0.07
CA ARG A 181 9.87 -1.56 -1.22
C ARG A 181 9.30 -2.65 -2.12
N ILE A 182 8.70 -3.69 -1.54
CA ILE A 182 8.00 -4.74 -2.28
C ILE A 182 6.79 -4.14 -2.98
N GLU A 183 6.02 -3.29 -2.28
CA GLU A 183 4.86 -2.59 -2.86
C GLU A 183 5.29 -1.64 -3.99
N ALA A 184 6.37 -0.87 -3.83
CA ALA A 184 6.94 -0.06 -4.90
C ALA A 184 7.36 -0.88 -6.13
N THR A 185 8.02 -2.02 -5.91
CA THR A 185 8.44 -2.92 -7.00
C THR A 185 7.23 -3.49 -7.74
N ASN A 186 6.20 -3.89 -7.00
CA ASN A 186 4.95 -4.36 -7.60
C ASN A 186 4.28 -3.26 -8.42
N LEU A 187 4.26 -2.01 -7.96
CA LEU A 187 3.75 -0.88 -8.73
C LEU A 187 4.51 -0.69 -10.05
N LEU A 188 5.84 -0.75 -10.05
CA LEU A 188 6.63 -0.70 -11.28
C LEU A 188 6.24 -1.81 -12.26
N LEU A 189 6.05 -3.04 -11.75
CA LEU A 189 5.60 -4.17 -12.57
C LEU A 189 4.19 -3.95 -13.14
N PHE A 190 3.24 -3.49 -12.32
CA PHE A 190 1.88 -3.17 -12.78
C PHE A 190 1.89 -2.09 -13.86
N ARG A 191 2.67 -1.02 -13.67
CA ARG A 191 2.82 0.03 -14.70
C ARG A 191 3.30 -0.54 -16.02
N ARG A 192 4.33 -1.40 -16.00
CA ARG A 192 4.87 -2.03 -17.20
C ARG A 192 3.87 -2.96 -17.87
N HIS A 193 3.21 -3.83 -17.10
CA HIS A 193 2.25 -4.80 -17.63
C HIS A 193 0.98 -4.14 -18.18
N PHE A 194 0.61 -2.97 -17.68
CA PHE A 194 -0.60 -2.24 -18.09
C PHE A 194 -0.31 -1.02 -18.96
N ALA A 195 0.92 -0.84 -19.45
CA ALA A 195 1.34 0.33 -20.23
C ALA A 195 0.48 0.56 -21.49
N ASP A 196 0.01 -0.53 -22.12
CA ASP A 196 -0.79 -0.47 -23.36
C ASP A 196 -2.30 -0.38 -23.13
N ARG A 197 -2.76 -0.39 -21.86
CA ARG A 197 -4.19 -0.36 -21.52
C ARG A 197 -4.65 1.07 -21.27
N THR A 198 -5.82 1.44 -21.81
CA THR A 198 -6.43 2.76 -21.61
C THR A 198 -7.41 2.81 -20.42
N THR A 199 -7.81 1.65 -19.91
CA THR A 199 -8.87 1.51 -18.89
C THR A 199 -8.35 1.41 -17.46
N ALA A 200 -7.06 1.13 -17.27
CA ALA A 200 -6.44 0.96 -15.97
C ALA A 200 -5.12 1.73 -15.94
N TRP A 201 -4.87 2.40 -14.83
CA TRP A 201 -3.67 3.20 -14.61
C TRP A 201 -3.19 3.03 -13.17
N PHE A 202 -1.87 3.06 -12.99
CA PHE A 202 -1.22 2.88 -11.70
C PHE A 202 -0.33 4.10 -11.39
N PRO A 203 -0.19 4.52 -10.11
CA PRO A 203 0.72 5.58 -9.68
C PRO A 203 2.19 5.36 -10.02
N TYR A 204 2.99 6.42 -10.18
CA TYR A 204 4.46 6.29 -10.25
C TYR A 204 5.03 6.17 -8.83
N PRO A 205 5.81 5.14 -8.51
CA PRO A 205 6.54 5.10 -7.25
C PRO A 205 7.80 5.99 -7.32
N HIS A 206 8.02 6.81 -6.29
CA HIS A 206 9.25 7.57 -6.09
C HIS A 206 10.27 6.67 -5.36
N THR A 207 10.94 5.81 -6.14
CA THR A 207 11.86 4.77 -5.64
C THR A 207 13.03 5.33 -4.84
N ALA A 208 13.55 6.51 -5.20
CA ALA A 208 14.66 7.17 -4.52
C ALA A 208 14.39 7.45 -3.03
N PHE A 209 13.12 7.67 -2.66
CA PHE A 209 12.70 7.98 -1.29
C PHE A 209 11.88 6.85 -0.66
N THR A 210 11.76 5.71 -1.34
CA THR A 210 11.06 4.54 -0.84
C THR A 210 12.02 3.65 -0.06
N THR A 211 11.65 3.34 1.17
CA THR A 211 12.41 2.50 2.10
C THR A 211 11.53 1.36 2.60
N ARG A 212 12.07 0.51 3.50
CA ARG A 212 11.24 -0.52 4.16
C ARG A 212 10.04 0.07 4.90
N GLN A 213 10.17 1.29 5.43
CA GLN A 213 9.18 1.92 6.31
C GLN A 213 8.34 3.01 5.64
N VAL A 214 8.75 3.48 4.46
CA VAL A 214 8.09 4.56 3.72
C VAL A 214 7.93 4.16 2.27
N LEU A 215 6.72 4.24 1.74
CA LEU A 215 6.46 4.25 0.29
C LEU A 215 6.01 5.66 -0.09
N VAL A 216 6.62 6.21 -1.13
CA VAL A 216 6.21 7.46 -1.76
C VAL A 216 5.77 7.14 -3.18
N GLU A 217 4.56 7.52 -3.54
CA GLU A 217 3.98 7.28 -4.86
C GLU A 217 3.13 8.46 -5.32
N GLU A 218 2.89 8.60 -6.62
CA GLU A 218 1.98 9.61 -7.16
C GLU A 218 0.60 9.50 -6.51
N PHE A 219 0.03 10.63 -6.11
CA PHE A 219 -1.32 10.65 -5.57
C PHE A 219 -2.34 10.35 -6.67
N ALA A 220 -3.06 9.22 -6.52
CA ALA A 220 -4.18 8.88 -7.39
C ALA A 220 -5.45 9.62 -6.95
N GLN A 221 -5.93 10.53 -7.80
CA GLN A 221 -7.19 11.22 -7.56
C GLN A 221 -8.35 10.43 -8.16
N GLY A 222 -9.34 10.07 -7.34
CA GLY A 222 -10.51 9.32 -7.78
C GLY A 222 -11.57 9.20 -6.67
N ILE A 223 -12.73 8.65 -7.04
CA ILE A 223 -13.80 8.31 -6.11
C ILE A 223 -13.50 6.92 -5.53
N PRO A 224 -13.49 6.74 -4.20
CA PRO A 224 -13.32 5.42 -3.60
C PRO A 224 -14.37 4.43 -4.12
N LEU A 225 -13.96 3.19 -4.40
CA LEU A 225 -14.87 2.18 -4.94
C LEU A 225 -16.04 1.89 -3.98
N ALA A 226 -15.81 1.93 -2.67
CA ALA A 226 -16.85 1.76 -1.67
C ALA A 226 -17.94 2.83 -1.80
N ASP A 227 -17.55 4.11 -1.88
CA ASP A 227 -18.47 5.23 -2.07
C ASP A 227 -19.22 5.11 -3.40
N PHE A 228 -18.53 4.66 -4.46
CA PHE A 228 -19.15 4.41 -5.76
C PHE A 228 -20.16 3.25 -5.71
N MET A 229 -19.87 2.18 -4.97
CA MET A 229 -20.76 1.04 -4.80
C MET A 229 -21.99 1.40 -3.95
N GLU A 230 -21.82 2.23 -2.93
CA GLU A 230 -22.90 2.66 -2.03
C GLU A 230 -23.83 3.68 -2.69
N ASN A 231 -23.26 4.64 -3.43
CA ASN A 231 -24.01 5.75 -4.03
C ASN A 231 -24.36 5.55 -5.52
N GLY A 232 -23.83 4.48 -6.13
CA GLY A 232 -24.04 4.11 -7.54
C GLY A 232 -23.26 4.98 -8.52
N GLY A 233 -22.62 4.33 -9.51
CA GLY A 233 -22.44 4.95 -10.82
C GLY A 233 -23.84 5.05 -11.44
N GLY A 234 -24.30 6.27 -11.75
CA GLY A 234 -25.64 6.50 -12.30
C GLY A 234 -26.00 5.52 -13.42
N VAL A 235 -27.32 5.35 -13.64
CA VAL A 235 -27.97 4.39 -14.54
C VAL A 235 -27.05 3.97 -15.71
N PHE A 236 -26.62 2.71 -15.71
CA PHE A 236 -25.95 2.11 -16.86
C PHE A 236 -26.93 2.20 -18.05
N GLN A 237 -26.73 3.17 -18.95
CA GLN A 237 -27.46 3.19 -20.21
C GLN A 237 -26.82 2.10 -21.09
N GLU A 238 -27.47 0.95 -21.16
CA GLU A 238 -27.30 0.05 -22.30
C GLU A 238 -27.68 0.83 -23.56
N ALA A 239 -26.72 1.02 -24.45
CA ALA A 239 -26.92 1.56 -25.79
C ALA A 239 -27.23 0.42 -26.76
#